data_AF-A0ABD3SSQ5-F1
#
_entry.id   AF-A0ABD3SSQ5-F1
#
_cell.length_a   1.000
_cell.length_b   1.000
_cell.length_c   1.000
_cell.angle_alpha   90.00
_cell.angle_beta   90.00
_cell.angle_gamma   90.00
#
_symmetry.space_group_name_H-M   'P 1'
#
loop_
_entity.id
_entity.type
_entity.pdbx_description
1 polymer ?
#
loop_
_entity_poly.entity_id
_entity_poly.type
_entity_poly.pdbx_seq_one_letter_code
_entity_poly.pdbx_strand_id
1 'polypeptide(L)'
;MESIDVDGTPFSVHMDRAVKLRSLQTRHERLKYDAFPSFYANTIFPNDDVSNARRLGQFDERLAAANRMKEEGNSAFHNDRPRDALKKYEMAASVFRFLKNTNLEWKSQGIMDRFITEVEYECKSVEERRELDRFLVSCYNNMALASCRINYFSLAVEACDCAIAIDGRNDKALYLRSRARIGPKSSGAHEETMAWNDLLKALEINSDNREAKRLLHRLGDDMKKQRAKEKIAFGGLFDRGALCDPRVLQERNEAGRKLVEQDELDSRQQDITLGRQLTQLYEERGMKKQKERIEQSLKYETEATEERSLLSETDFRSPTTRMVLDAKHMGVDLTDPQTVEILEKLKAAGDLELA
;
A
#
# COMPACT_ATOMS: atom_id res chain seq x y z
N MET A 1 -16.98 -28.30 24.92
CA MET A 1 -17.54 -27.33 23.95
C MET A 1 -17.57 -28.04 22.62
N GLU A 2 -18.75 -28.50 22.21
CA GLU A 2 -18.94 -29.13 20.90
C GLU A 2 -18.68 -28.08 19.81
N SER A 3 -17.85 -28.41 18.82
CA SER A 3 -17.66 -27.58 17.64
C SER A 3 -18.95 -27.61 16.83
N ILE A 4 -19.69 -26.49 16.85
CA ILE A 4 -20.88 -26.33 16.04
C ILE A 4 -20.39 -26.13 14.60
N ASP A 5 -20.45 -27.20 13.81
CA ASP A 5 -20.13 -27.16 12.39
C ASP A 5 -21.40 -26.87 11.59
N VAL A 6 -21.37 -25.79 10.81
CA VAL A 6 -22.43 -25.46 9.85
C VAL A 6 -21.84 -25.74 8.47
N ASP A 7 -22.43 -26.68 7.74
CA ASP A 7 -21.97 -27.18 6.43
C ASP A 7 -20.54 -27.76 6.43
N GLY A 8 -20.11 -28.33 7.56
CA GLY A 8 -18.75 -28.88 7.72
C GLY A 8 -17.65 -27.82 7.88
N THR A 9 -18.02 -26.54 7.96
CA THR A 9 -17.10 -25.45 8.28
C THR A 9 -17.28 -25.04 9.75
N PRO A 10 -16.18 -24.96 10.54
CA PRO A 10 -16.27 -24.57 11.94
C PRO A 10 -16.88 -23.18 12.12
N PHE A 11 -17.73 -23.01 13.14
CA PHE A 11 -18.34 -21.72 13.50
C PHE A 11 -17.33 -20.56 13.60
N SER A 12 -16.11 -20.82 14.09
CA SER A 12 -15.04 -19.82 14.17
C SER A 12 -14.67 -19.24 12.80
N VAL A 13 -14.61 -20.07 11.77
CA VAL A 13 -14.31 -19.66 10.39
C VAL A 13 -15.45 -18.81 9.83
N HIS A 14 -16.70 -19.17 10.12
CA HIS A 14 -17.86 -18.38 9.74
C HIS A 14 -17.86 -17.01 10.42
N MET A 15 -17.52 -16.94 11.72
CA MET A 15 -17.39 -15.65 12.40
C MET A 15 -16.22 -14.81 11.89
N ASP A 16 -15.07 -15.41 11.60
CA ASP A 16 -13.95 -14.68 11.00
C ASP A 16 -14.33 -14.09 9.63
N ARG A 17 -15.07 -14.85 8.81
CA ARG A 17 -15.61 -14.36 7.53
C ARG A 17 -16.60 -13.22 7.74
N ALA A 18 -17.53 -13.35 8.69
CA ALA A 18 -18.51 -12.33 9.01
C ALA A 18 -17.85 -11.02 9.52
N VAL A 19 -16.83 -11.14 10.38
CA VAL A 19 -16.04 -9.99 10.87
C VAL A 19 -15.31 -9.30 9.73
N LYS A 20 -14.69 -10.05 8.81
CA LYS A 20 -14.04 -9.50 7.62
C LYS A 20 -15.04 -8.80 6.70
N LEU A 21 -16.18 -9.43 6.42
CA LEU A 21 -17.26 -8.83 5.60
C LEU A 21 -17.77 -7.53 6.21
N ARG A 22 -18.05 -7.51 7.51
CA ARG A 22 -18.47 -6.29 8.22
C ARG A 22 -17.39 -5.21 8.14
N SER A 23 -16.12 -5.58 8.33
CA SER A 23 -14.99 -4.64 8.24
C SER A 23 -14.82 -4.06 6.83
N LEU A 24 -15.07 -4.83 5.78
CA LEU A 24 -15.06 -4.34 4.40
C LEU A 24 -16.25 -3.40 4.13
N GLN A 25 -17.44 -3.74 4.63
CA GLN A 25 -18.63 -2.91 4.48
C GLN A 25 -18.45 -1.54 5.16
N THR A 26 -17.87 -1.50 6.36
CA THR A 26 -17.70 -0.26 7.13
C THR A 26 -16.35 0.42 6.89
N ARG A 27 -15.49 -0.11 6.00
CA ARG A 27 -14.15 0.45 5.73
C ARG A 27 -14.20 1.92 5.34
N HIS A 28 -15.19 2.30 4.53
CA HIS A 28 -15.40 3.67 4.08
C HIS A 28 -15.75 4.63 5.23
N GLU A 29 -16.24 4.12 6.36
CA GLU A 29 -16.60 4.91 7.53
C GLU A 29 -15.41 5.18 8.47
N ARG A 30 -14.26 4.52 8.25
CA ARG A 30 -13.07 4.57 9.15
C ARG A 30 -11.76 4.88 8.42
N LEU A 31 -11.84 5.52 7.25
CA LEU A 31 -10.67 5.83 6.42
C LEU A 31 -9.68 6.73 7.15
N LYS A 32 -10.17 7.77 7.86
CA LYS A 32 -9.32 8.67 8.66
C LYS A 32 -8.69 7.90 9.82
N TYR A 33 -9.49 7.11 10.54
CA TYR A 33 -8.99 6.31 11.66
C TYR A 33 -7.87 5.33 11.23
N ASP A 34 -8.08 4.63 10.11
CA ASP A 34 -7.13 3.64 9.58
C ASP A 34 -5.86 4.27 8.99
N ALA A 35 -5.89 5.57 8.66
CA ALA A 35 -4.73 6.31 8.18
C ALA A 35 -3.79 6.76 9.31
N PHE A 36 -4.23 6.74 10.57
CA PHE A 36 -3.37 7.13 11.68
C PHE A 36 -2.29 6.07 11.96
N PRO A 37 -1.10 6.50 12.41
CA PRO A 37 -0.10 5.58 12.96
C PRO A 37 -0.73 4.71 14.05
N SER A 38 -0.35 3.43 14.12
CA SER A 38 -1.01 2.50 15.05
C SER A 38 -0.88 2.94 16.51
N PHE A 39 0.24 3.54 16.90
CA PHE A 39 0.43 4.08 18.25
C PHE A 39 -0.56 5.20 18.59
N TYR A 40 -1.02 5.95 17.58
CA TYR A 40 -1.97 7.04 17.75
C TYR A 40 -3.41 6.52 17.70
N ALA A 41 -3.72 5.60 16.78
CA ALA A 41 -5.00 4.90 16.71
C ALA A 41 -5.33 4.18 18.03
N ASN A 42 -4.34 3.52 18.64
CA ASN A 42 -4.48 2.80 19.93
C ASN A 42 -4.93 3.70 21.09
N THR A 43 -4.70 5.01 21.03
CA THR A 43 -4.99 5.94 22.13
C THR A 43 -6.49 6.09 22.46
N ILE A 44 -7.36 5.63 21.55
CA ILE A 44 -8.82 5.53 21.74
C ILE A 44 -9.20 4.53 22.84
N PHE A 45 -8.30 3.60 23.19
CA PHE A 45 -8.47 2.62 24.25
C PHE A 45 -7.49 2.89 25.41
N PRO A 46 -7.64 3.99 26.17
CA PRO A 46 -6.73 4.27 27.29
C PRO A 46 -6.93 3.25 28.41
N ASN A 47 -5.83 2.87 29.07
CA ASN A 47 -5.90 2.17 30.34
C ASN A 47 -6.20 3.15 31.49
N ASP A 48 -6.34 2.62 32.70
CA ASP A 48 -6.67 3.43 33.88
C ASP A 48 -5.57 4.45 34.20
N ASP A 49 -4.29 4.09 34.07
CA ASP A 49 -3.17 4.99 34.35
C ASP A 49 -3.20 6.23 33.44
N VAL A 50 -3.38 6.01 32.13
CA VAL A 50 -3.49 7.08 31.14
C VAL A 50 -4.76 7.89 31.38
N SER A 51 -5.89 7.24 31.65
CA SER A 51 -7.16 7.93 31.93
C SER A 51 -7.08 8.81 33.17
N ASN A 52 -6.43 8.33 34.23
CA ASN A 52 -6.13 9.07 35.45
C ASN A 52 -5.23 10.27 35.15
N ALA A 53 -4.13 10.07 34.42
CA ALA A 53 -3.22 11.14 34.04
C ALA A 53 -3.90 12.21 33.19
N ARG A 54 -4.80 11.82 32.27
CA ARG A 54 -5.56 12.75 31.43
C ARG A 54 -6.53 13.64 32.21
N ARG A 55 -6.99 13.20 33.39
CA ARG A 55 -7.87 13.96 34.28
C ARG A 55 -7.14 15.00 35.14
N LEU A 56 -5.81 14.92 35.24
CA LEU A 56 -5.02 15.92 35.96
C LEU A 56 -5.10 17.26 35.21
N GLY A 57 -5.50 18.30 35.95
CA GLY A 57 -5.71 19.65 35.40
C GLY A 57 -4.43 20.48 35.34
N GLN A 58 -3.44 20.18 36.18
CA GLN A 58 -2.15 20.88 36.20
C GLN A 58 -1.17 20.21 35.24
N PHE A 59 -0.43 21.04 34.49
CA PHE A 59 0.56 20.57 33.51
C PHE A 59 1.65 19.73 34.16
N ASP A 60 2.24 20.22 35.26
CA ASP A 60 3.38 19.57 35.93
C ASP A 60 3.02 18.18 36.47
N GLU A 61 1.84 18.05 37.09
CA GLU A 61 1.35 16.76 37.60
C GLU A 61 1.12 15.76 36.46
N ARG A 62 0.55 16.24 35.36
CA ARG A 62 0.28 15.43 34.16
C ARG A 62 1.58 15.00 33.47
N LEU A 63 2.55 15.91 33.37
CA LEU A 63 3.87 15.66 32.83
C LEU A 63 4.67 14.69 33.70
N ALA A 64 4.60 14.83 35.03
CA ALA A 64 5.21 13.88 35.96
C ALA A 64 4.63 12.47 35.79
N ALA A 65 3.30 12.34 35.66
CA ALA A 65 2.67 11.05 35.40
C ALA A 65 3.10 10.44 34.06
N ALA A 66 3.18 11.24 33.01
CA ALA A 66 3.64 10.80 31.69
C ALA A 66 5.13 10.41 31.70
N ASN A 67 5.97 11.13 32.45
CA ASN A 67 7.39 10.80 32.63
C ASN A 67 7.58 9.45 33.33
N ARG A 68 6.78 9.12 34.35
CA ARG A 68 6.83 7.79 34.99
C ARG A 68 6.60 6.66 33.97
N MET A 69 5.59 6.81 33.10
CA MET A 69 5.33 5.84 32.03
C MET A 69 6.51 5.75 31.05
N LYS A 70 7.09 6.89 30.67
CA LYS A 70 8.29 6.93 29.80
C LYS A 70 9.49 6.23 30.46
N GLU A 71 9.70 6.41 31.76
CA GLU A 71 10.79 5.78 32.52
C GLU A 71 10.60 4.27 32.67
N GLU A 72 9.37 3.80 32.87
CA GLU A 72 9.03 2.38 32.79
C GLU A 72 9.33 1.82 31.40
N GLY A 73 9.03 2.59 30.35
CA GLY A 73 9.38 2.25 28.97
C GLY A 73 10.90 2.15 28.77
N ASN A 74 11.67 3.10 29.29
CA ASN A 74 13.12 3.06 29.27
C ASN A 74 13.62 1.80 29.98
N SER A 75 13.09 1.51 31.17
CA SER A 75 13.48 0.32 31.95
C SER A 75 13.16 -0.97 31.19
N ALA A 76 11.98 -1.07 30.56
CA ALA A 76 11.63 -2.22 29.74
C ALA A 76 12.56 -2.37 28.52
N PHE A 77 12.92 -1.26 27.87
CA PHE A 77 13.83 -1.25 26.73
C PHE A 77 15.23 -1.75 27.09
N HIS A 78 15.77 -1.30 28.24
CA HIS A 78 17.06 -1.78 28.73
C HIS A 78 17.05 -3.26 29.11
N ASN A 79 15.89 -3.78 29.53
CA ASN A 79 15.67 -5.19 29.84
C ASN A 79 15.32 -6.05 28.60
N ASP A 80 15.69 -5.59 27.40
CA ASP A 80 15.42 -6.25 26.10
C ASP A 80 13.94 -6.63 25.88
N ARG A 81 13.01 -5.84 26.43
CA ARG A 81 11.56 -5.95 26.21
C ARG A 81 11.04 -4.77 25.37
N PRO A 82 11.41 -4.68 24.08
CA PRO A 82 11.08 -3.51 23.24
C PRO A 82 9.58 -3.37 22.95
N ARG A 83 8.81 -4.46 22.93
CA ARG A 83 7.35 -4.39 22.76
C ARG A 83 6.66 -3.74 23.96
N ASP A 84 7.10 -4.07 25.17
CA ASP A 84 6.57 -3.47 26.40
C ASP A 84 7.02 -2.01 26.51
N ALA A 85 8.27 -1.73 26.14
CA ALA A 85 8.79 -0.37 26.06
C ALA A 85 7.96 0.51 25.12
N LEU A 86 7.67 0.01 23.90
CA LEU A 86 6.84 0.70 22.93
C LEU A 86 5.49 1.08 23.55
N LYS A 87 4.74 0.12 24.11
CA LYS A 87 3.45 0.37 24.77
C LYS A 87 3.55 1.46 25.84
N LYS A 88 4.60 1.46 26.65
CA LYS A 88 4.79 2.45 27.70
C LYS A 88 5.08 3.85 27.15
N TYR A 89 5.84 3.96 26.05
CA TYR A 89 6.01 5.23 25.36
C TYR A 89 4.70 5.70 24.72
N GLU A 90 3.90 4.80 24.15
CA GLU A 90 2.56 5.11 23.59
C GLU A 90 1.66 5.70 24.68
N MET A 91 1.60 5.03 25.83
CA MET A 91 0.88 5.52 27.01
C MET A 91 1.33 6.94 27.38
N ALA A 92 2.65 7.15 27.51
CA ALA A 92 3.23 8.43 27.90
C ALA A 92 2.85 9.59 26.95
N ALA A 93 2.99 9.39 25.63
CA ALA A 93 2.59 10.41 24.65
C ALA A 93 1.07 10.63 24.62
N SER A 94 0.30 9.54 24.80
CA SER A 94 -1.16 9.58 24.75
C SER A 94 -1.80 10.35 25.91
N VAL A 95 -1.03 10.71 26.94
CA VAL A 95 -1.49 11.60 28.00
C VAL A 95 -1.78 13.00 27.43
N PHE A 96 -1.06 13.44 26.41
CA PHE A 96 -1.17 14.79 25.86
C PHE A 96 -1.78 14.85 24.46
N ARG A 97 -1.64 13.81 23.65
CA ARG A 97 -2.21 13.74 22.29
C ARG A 97 -2.91 12.41 22.08
N PHE A 98 -4.22 12.40 21.87
CA PHE A 98 -4.99 11.17 21.75
C PHE A 98 -6.27 11.32 20.93
N LEU A 99 -6.82 10.20 20.48
CA LEU A 99 -8.13 10.12 19.85
C LEU A 99 -9.22 9.93 20.90
N LYS A 100 -10.30 10.69 20.76
CA LYS A 100 -11.52 10.54 21.55
C LYS A 100 -12.67 10.15 20.62
N ASN A 101 -13.39 9.10 20.99
CA ASN A 101 -14.67 8.78 20.36
C ASN A 101 -15.80 9.50 21.11
N THR A 102 -16.61 10.28 20.39
CA THR A 102 -17.76 10.99 20.95
C THR A 102 -19.01 10.11 21.05
N ASN A 103 -19.09 9.04 20.26
CA ASN A 103 -20.17 8.07 20.37
C ASN A 103 -19.95 7.17 21.58
N LEU A 104 -20.91 7.09 22.51
CA LEU A 104 -20.82 6.25 23.71
C LEU A 104 -21.01 4.75 23.41
N GLU A 105 -21.73 4.42 22.33
CA GLU A 105 -22.06 3.06 21.91
C GLU A 105 -21.13 2.53 20.82
N TRP A 106 -20.02 3.22 20.54
CA TRP A 106 -19.09 2.84 19.49
C TRP A 106 -18.52 1.42 19.61
N LYS A 107 -18.53 0.83 20.81
CA LYS A 107 -18.11 -0.57 21.02
C LYS A 107 -19.02 -1.57 20.32
N SER A 108 -20.33 -1.29 20.19
CA SER A 108 -21.28 -2.13 19.47
C SER A 108 -21.43 -1.72 18.01
N GLN A 109 -21.39 -0.40 17.75
CA GLN A 109 -21.63 0.16 16.42
C GLN A 109 -20.37 0.18 15.53
N GLY A 110 -19.19 0.15 16.14
CA GLY A 110 -17.90 0.28 15.46
C GLY A 110 -17.32 1.69 15.55
N ILE A 111 -16.07 1.83 15.10
CA ILE A 111 -15.38 3.11 14.98
C ILE A 111 -15.81 3.76 13.66
N MET A 112 -16.24 5.01 13.72
CA MET A 112 -16.58 5.82 12.54
C MET A 112 -15.91 7.19 12.64
N ASP A 113 -15.33 7.66 11.55
CA ASP A 113 -14.55 8.90 11.47
C ASP A 113 -15.34 10.13 11.95
N ARG A 114 -16.65 10.17 11.67
CA ARG A 114 -17.55 11.26 12.13
C ARG A 114 -17.59 11.44 13.65
N PHE A 115 -17.21 10.42 14.42
CA PHE A 115 -17.19 10.45 15.88
C PHE A 115 -15.77 10.50 16.46
N ILE A 116 -14.74 10.53 15.61
CA ILE A 116 -13.34 10.57 16.04
C ILE A 116 -12.85 12.01 16.08
N THR A 117 -12.43 12.45 17.26
CA THR A 117 -11.83 13.76 17.49
C THR A 117 -10.41 13.60 18.03
N GLU A 118 -9.47 14.31 17.42
CA GLU A 118 -8.10 14.43 17.93
C GLU A 118 -8.08 15.45 19.08
N VAL A 119 -7.56 15.05 20.23
CA VAL A 119 -7.45 15.88 21.42
C VAL A 119 -5.97 16.11 21.71
N GLU A 120 -5.59 17.38 21.77
CA GLU A 120 -4.27 17.83 22.20
C GLU A 120 -4.40 18.65 23.49
N TYR A 121 -3.40 18.55 24.36
CA TYR A 121 -3.37 19.33 25.59
C TYR A 121 -3.13 20.82 25.29
N GLU A 122 -4.02 21.66 25.80
CA GLU A 122 -3.91 23.12 25.69
C GLU A 122 -2.93 23.66 26.73
N CYS A 123 -1.74 24.04 26.28
CA CYS A 123 -0.72 24.68 27.12
C CYS A 123 -1.14 26.12 27.44
N LYS A 124 -0.93 26.56 28.68
CA LYS A 124 -1.25 27.92 29.15
C LYS A 124 -0.13 28.92 28.93
N SER A 125 1.11 28.43 28.77
CA SER A 125 2.30 29.24 28.55
C SER A 125 3.17 28.70 27.43
N VAL A 126 4.09 29.56 26.94
CA VAL A 126 5.08 29.17 25.92
C VAL A 126 6.09 28.19 26.52
N GLU A 127 6.39 28.33 27.81
CA GLU A 127 7.28 27.45 28.56
C GLU A 127 6.70 26.02 28.67
N GLU A 128 5.42 25.90 29.03
CA GLU A 128 4.71 24.60 29.05
C GLU A 128 4.73 23.96 27.66
N ARG A 129 4.46 24.75 26.61
CA ARG A 129 4.51 24.24 25.23
C ARG A 129 5.89 23.71 24.87
N ARG A 130 6.96 24.45 25.17
CA ARG A 130 8.34 24.03 24.92
C ARG A 130 8.72 22.78 25.69
N GLU A 131 8.25 22.63 26.92
CA GLU A 131 8.49 21.44 27.73
C GLU A 131 7.73 20.23 27.20
N LEU A 132 6.46 20.41 26.84
CA LEU A 132 5.65 19.39 26.19
C LEU A 132 6.28 18.92 24.87
N ASP A 133 6.76 19.84 24.05
CA ASP A 133 7.41 19.52 22.78
C ASP A 133 8.66 18.67 22.98
N ARG A 134 9.54 19.08 23.91
CA ARG A 134 10.73 18.28 24.26
C ARG A 134 10.35 16.89 24.76
N PHE A 135 9.31 16.79 25.58
CA PHE A 135 8.81 15.53 26.10
C PHE A 135 8.26 14.61 24.98
N LEU A 136 7.39 15.13 24.12
CA LEU A 136 6.80 14.37 23.01
C LEU A 136 7.85 13.92 22.01
N VAL A 137 8.78 14.79 21.62
CA VAL A 137 9.92 14.43 20.75
C VAL A 137 10.75 13.31 21.37
N SER A 138 10.99 13.35 22.68
CA SER A 138 11.68 12.25 23.38
C SER A 138 10.88 10.94 23.32
N CYS A 139 9.56 10.98 23.52
CA CYS A 139 8.70 9.79 23.44
C CYS A 139 8.69 9.19 22.03
N TYR A 140 8.50 10.01 20.99
CA TYR A 140 8.50 9.56 19.60
C TYR A 140 9.85 8.99 19.16
N ASN A 141 10.96 9.62 19.54
CA ASN A 141 12.30 9.07 19.30
C ASN A 141 12.49 7.70 19.97
N ASN A 142 11.97 7.52 21.18
CA ASN A 142 12.04 6.25 21.90
C ASN A 142 11.13 5.18 21.28
N MET A 143 9.93 5.57 20.80
CA MET A 143 9.06 4.68 20.01
C MET A 143 9.77 4.22 18.74
N ALA A 144 10.37 5.14 17.98
CA ALA A 144 11.11 4.78 16.77
C ALA A 144 12.24 3.80 17.05
N LEU A 145 12.99 4.02 18.13
CA LEU A 145 14.06 3.12 18.57
C LEU A 145 13.52 1.72 18.92
N ALA A 146 12.43 1.64 19.71
CA ALA A 146 11.78 0.39 20.08
C ALA A 146 11.21 -0.35 18.85
N SER A 147 10.55 0.38 17.94
CA SER A 147 9.98 -0.13 16.69
C SER A 147 11.04 -0.69 15.76
N CYS A 148 12.19 -0.02 15.60
CA CYS A 148 13.34 -0.56 14.87
C CYS A 148 13.84 -1.88 15.47
N ARG A 149 13.88 -2.01 16.80
CA ARG A 149 14.36 -3.22 17.49
C ARG A 149 13.48 -4.45 17.22
N ILE A 150 12.20 -4.25 16.95
CA ILE A 150 11.23 -5.30 16.61
C ILE A 150 10.96 -5.41 15.11
N ASN A 151 11.77 -4.76 14.26
CA ASN A 151 11.61 -4.70 12.81
C ASN A 151 10.29 -4.10 12.31
N TYR A 152 9.60 -3.30 13.14
CA TYR A 152 8.40 -2.58 12.71
C TYR A 152 8.78 -1.22 12.12
N PHE A 153 9.42 -1.27 10.95
CA PHE A 153 10.08 -0.10 10.35
C PHE A 153 9.12 1.01 9.90
N SER A 154 7.93 0.66 9.39
CA SER A 154 6.92 1.66 9.01
C SER A 154 6.50 2.52 10.21
N LEU A 155 6.18 1.88 11.34
CA LEU A 155 5.84 2.56 12.59
C LEU A 155 7.01 3.42 13.11
N ALA A 156 8.25 2.98 12.92
CA ALA A 156 9.43 3.75 13.30
C ALA A 156 9.58 5.03 12.46
N VAL A 157 9.30 4.97 11.15
CA VAL A 157 9.28 6.14 10.26
C VAL A 157 8.18 7.11 10.70
N GLU A 158 6.95 6.63 10.89
CA GLU A 158 5.82 7.45 11.35
C GLU A 158 6.10 8.15 12.69
N ALA A 159 6.70 7.45 13.65
CA ALA A 159 7.10 8.05 14.91
C ALA A 159 8.16 9.14 14.72
N CYS A 160 9.16 8.92 13.86
CA CYS A 160 10.14 9.97 13.54
C CYS A 160 9.51 11.17 12.83
N ASP A 161 8.53 10.94 11.95
CA ASP A 161 7.79 12.02 11.28
C ASP A 161 7.03 12.88 12.30
N CYS A 162 6.40 12.26 13.31
CA CYS A 162 5.80 13.00 14.42
C CYS A 162 6.83 13.81 15.23
N ALA A 163 8.01 13.25 15.49
CA ALA A 163 9.08 13.96 16.19
C ALA A 163 9.58 15.18 15.38
N ILE A 164 9.79 15.00 14.08
CA ILE A 164 10.28 16.05 13.17
C ILE A 164 9.22 17.14 12.94
N ALA A 165 7.94 16.77 12.93
CA ALA A 165 6.85 17.74 12.85
C ALA A 165 6.80 18.69 14.05
N ILE A 166 7.26 18.25 15.23
CA ILE A 166 7.38 19.07 16.43
C ILE A 166 8.72 19.82 16.45
N ASP A 167 9.83 19.10 16.24
CA ASP A 167 11.18 19.66 16.23
C ASP A 167 11.90 19.27 14.94
N GLY A 168 11.79 20.15 13.93
CA GLY A 168 12.43 19.95 12.62
C GLY A 168 13.96 19.97 12.65
N ARG A 169 14.57 20.37 13.78
CA ARG A 169 16.02 20.39 14.00
C ARG A 169 16.49 19.22 14.89
N ASN A 170 15.67 18.18 15.04
CA ASN A 170 16.08 17.01 15.81
C ASN A 170 16.97 16.05 14.97
N ASP A 171 18.28 16.11 15.18
CA ASP A 171 19.25 15.25 14.47
C ASP A 171 19.02 13.76 14.77
N LYS A 172 18.64 13.44 16.02
CA LYS A 172 18.34 12.07 16.45
C LYS A 172 17.14 11.49 15.68
N ALA A 173 16.05 12.24 15.51
CA ALA A 173 14.88 11.79 14.76
C ALA A 173 15.21 11.54 13.28
N LEU A 174 15.96 12.45 12.64
CA LEU A 174 16.43 12.28 11.26
C LEU A 174 17.32 11.04 11.10
N TYR A 175 18.28 10.85 12.00
CA TYR A 175 19.11 9.66 12.03
C TYR A 175 18.27 8.37 12.22
N LEU A 176 17.34 8.34 13.16
CA LEU A 176 16.49 7.17 13.40
C LEU A 176 15.60 6.86 12.19
N ARG A 177 15.04 7.89 11.53
CA ARG A 177 14.22 7.75 10.32
C ARG A 177 15.02 7.17 9.16
N SER A 178 16.25 7.67 8.95
CA SER A 178 17.15 7.13 7.93
C SER A 178 17.41 5.63 8.13
N ARG A 179 17.68 5.23 9.38
CA ARG A 179 17.93 3.84 9.75
C ARG A 179 16.69 2.96 9.59
N ALA A 180 15.50 3.50 9.87
CA ALA A 180 14.24 2.80 9.66
C ALA A 180 13.94 2.60 8.18
N ARG A 181 14.19 3.60 7.32
CA ARG A 181 13.97 3.55 5.86
C ARG A 181 14.79 2.45 5.17
N ILE A 182 16.03 2.25 5.57
CA ILE A 182 16.92 1.21 5.02
C ILE A 182 16.95 -0.09 5.87
N GLY A 183 16.09 -0.18 6.88
CA GLY A 183 15.98 -1.36 7.73
C GLY A 183 15.38 -2.58 7.03
N PRO A 184 14.27 -2.45 6.27
CA PRO A 184 13.71 -3.54 5.49
C PRO A 184 14.67 -4.07 4.44
N LYS A 185 14.70 -5.39 4.25
CA LYS A 185 15.46 -6.00 3.14
C LYS A 185 14.90 -5.65 1.76
N SER A 186 13.65 -5.21 1.70
CA SER A 186 12.97 -4.77 0.48
C SER A 186 13.21 -3.30 0.15
N SER A 187 13.96 -2.55 0.97
CA SER A 187 14.28 -1.15 0.70
C SER A 187 15.10 -1.04 -0.59
N GLY A 188 14.65 -0.16 -1.49
CA GLY A 188 15.29 0.07 -2.78
C GLY A 188 15.99 1.42 -2.85
N ALA A 189 16.37 1.80 -4.07
CA ALA A 189 17.07 3.06 -4.34
C ALA A 189 16.32 4.30 -3.85
N HIS A 190 14.98 4.27 -3.82
CA HIS A 190 14.17 5.38 -3.32
C HIS A 190 14.35 5.58 -1.81
N GLU A 191 14.20 4.51 -1.01
CA GLU A 191 14.39 4.54 0.44
C GLU A 191 15.83 4.89 0.81
N GLU A 192 16.82 4.37 0.06
CA GLU A 192 18.23 4.72 0.24
C GLU A 192 18.49 6.20 0.03
N THR A 193 17.94 6.79 -1.05
CA THR A 193 18.08 8.23 -1.34
C THR A 193 17.43 9.08 -0.26
N MET A 194 16.24 8.68 0.18
CA MET A 194 15.55 9.34 1.29
C MET A 194 16.34 9.27 2.60
N ALA A 195 16.92 8.13 2.94
CA ALA A 195 17.76 7.94 4.11
C ALA A 195 19.07 8.74 4.02
N TRP A 196 19.68 8.80 2.84
CA TRP A 196 20.87 9.61 2.57
C TRP A 196 20.61 11.09 2.88
N ASN A 197 19.49 11.63 2.38
CA ASN A 197 19.10 13.03 2.63
C ASN A 197 18.83 13.30 4.11
N ASP A 198 18.17 12.37 4.81
CA ASP A 198 17.96 12.48 6.26
C ASP A 198 19.30 12.53 7.03
N LEU A 199 20.27 11.70 6.63
CA LEU A 199 21.60 11.66 7.26
C LEU A 199 22.40 12.94 7.01
N LEU A 200 22.36 13.47 5.79
CA LEU A 200 22.98 14.76 5.48
C LEU A 200 22.38 15.88 6.33
N LYS A 201 21.05 15.95 6.41
CA LYS A 201 20.36 16.96 7.24
C LYS A 201 20.68 16.79 8.73
N ALA A 202 20.75 15.55 9.22
CA ALA A 202 21.14 15.28 10.60
C ALA A 202 22.57 15.80 10.89
N LEU A 203 23.51 15.63 9.96
CA LEU A 203 24.89 16.08 10.10
C LEU A 203 25.08 17.59 9.88
N GLU A 204 24.20 18.22 9.10
CA GLU A 204 24.12 19.68 8.98
C GLU A 204 23.72 20.30 10.33
N ILE A 205 22.77 19.68 11.02
CA ILE A 205 22.31 20.12 12.35
C ILE A 205 23.35 19.80 13.43
N ASN A 206 23.85 18.57 13.45
CA ASN A 206 24.79 18.07 14.45
C ASN A 206 25.95 17.35 13.76
N SER A 207 26.98 18.13 13.46
CA SER A 207 28.18 17.61 12.79
C SER A 207 28.97 16.59 13.62
N ASP A 208 28.72 16.47 14.92
CA ASP A 208 29.42 15.52 15.81
C ASP A 208 28.73 14.16 15.95
N ASN A 209 27.58 13.97 15.29
CA ASN A 209 26.85 12.71 15.33
C ASN A 209 27.62 11.56 14.63
N ARG A 210 28.40 10.81 15.43
CA ARG A 210 29.26 9.71 14.95
C ARG A 210 28.47 8.58 14.30
N GLU A 211 27.29 8.27 14.83
CA GLU A 211 26.45 7.20 14.28
C GLU A 211 25.89 7.57 12.91
N ALA A 212 25.46 8.82 12.72
CA ALA A 212 25.04 9.32 11.41
C ALA A 212 26.18 9.30 10.39
N LYS A 213 27.41 9.73 10.76
CA LYS A 213 28.59 9.64 9.89
C LYS A 213 28.88 8.20 9.44
N ARG A 214 28.88 7.26 10.38
CA ARG A 214 29.13 5.83 10.08
C ARG A 214 28.07 5.25 9.16
N LEU A 215 26.79 5.57 9.42
CA LEU A 215 25.69 5.07 8.60
C LEU A 215 25.73 5.66 7.19
N LEU A 216 26.02 6.96 7.06
CA LEU A 216 26.15 7.63 5.77
C LEU A 216 27.27 7.01 4.92
N HIS A 217 28.44 6.76 5.52
CA HIS A 217 29.54 6.10 4.83
C HIS A 217 29.16 4.69 4.34
N ARG A 218 28.57 3.88 5.23
CA ARG A 218 28.12 2.52 4.89
C ARG A 218 27.12 2.53 3.74
N LEU A 219 26.08 3.37 3.86
CA LEU A 219 25.06 3.52 2.83
C LEU A 219 25.67 3.93 1.49
N GLY A 220 26.62 4.87 1.49
CA GLY A 220 27.32 5.29 0.28
C GLY A 220 28.12 4.17 -0.38
N ASP A 221 28.78 3.32 0.40
CA ASP A 221 29.50 2.16 -0.13
C ASP A 221 28.53 1.12 -0.70
N ASP A 222 27.41 0.88 -0.03
CA ASP A 222 26.41 -0.09 -0.46
C ASP A 222 25.72 0.38 -1.76
N MET A 223 25.35 1.66 -1.87
CA MET A 223 24.85 2.26 -3.10
C MET A 223 25.86 2.16 -4.26
N LYS A 224 27.16 2.38 -4.00
CA LYS A 224 28.21 2.22 -5.03
C LYS A 224 28.33 0.77 -5.49
N LYS A 225 28.32 -0.19 -4.55
CA LYS A 225 28.36 -1.63 -4.87
C LYS A 225 27.14 -2.04 -5.67
N GLN A 226 25.95 -1.55 -5.30
CA GLN A 226 24.70 -1.84 -5.99
C GLN A 226 24.74 -1.30 -7.43
N ARG A 227 25.15 -0.04 -7.62
CA ARG A 227 25.36 0.54 -8.96
C ARG A 227 26.40 -0.22 -9.78
N ALA A 228 27.48 -0.69 -9.17
CA ALA A 228 28.49 -1.49 -9.88
C ALA A 228 27.93 -2.84 -10.32
N LYS A 229 27.16 -3.53 -9.46
CA LYS A 229 26.47 -4.78 -9.80
C LYS A 229 25.44 -4.57 -10.91
N GLU A 230 24.63 -3.52 -10.81
CA GLU A 230 23.66 -3.14 -11.84
C GLU A 230 24.36 -2.81 -13.16
N LYS A 231 25.48 -2.08 -13.13
CA LYS A 231 26.28 -1.82 -14.33
C LYS A 231 26.85 -3.10 -14.94
N ILE A 232 27.22 -4.10 -14.15
CA ILE A 232 27.68 -5.40 -14.69
C ILE A 232 26.49 -6.21 -15.23
N ALA A 233 25.39 -6.28 -14.48
CA ALA A 233 24.22 -7.06 -14.82
C ALA A 233 23.47 -6.50 -16.06
N PHE A 234 23.41 -5.18 -16.16
CA PHE A 234 22.60 -4.47 -17.15
C PHE A 234 23.41 -3.57 -18.09
N GLY A 235 24.71 -3.36 -17.87
CA GLY A 235 25.52 -2.45 -18.70
C GLY A 235 25.63 -2.88 -20.15
N GLY A 236 25.58 -4.19 -20.43
CA GLY A 236 25.50 -4.73 -21.79
C GLY A 236 24.07 -5.02 -22.27
N LEU A 237 23.04 -4.72 -21.47
CA LEU A 237 21.64 -5.01 -21.84
C LEU A 237 21.20 -4.18 -23.05
N PHE A 238 21.73 -2.96 -23.18
CA PHE A 238 21.46 -2.07 -24.32
C PHE A 238 22.47 -2.21 -25.46
N ASP A 239 23.71 -2.61 -25.17
CA ASP A 239 24.72 -2.92 -26.20
C ASP A 239 24.38 -4.19 -27.01
N ARG A 240 23.67 -5.14 -26.38
CA ARG A 240 23.10 -6.32 -27.07
C ARG A 240 21.99 -5.96 -28.07
N GLY A 241 21.53 -4.72 -28.08
CA GLY A 241 20.64 -4.18 -29.12
C GLY A 241 21.34 -3.88 -30.44
N ALA A 242 22.68 -3.91 -30.51
CA ALA A 242 23.42 -3.66 -31.75
C ALA A 242 23.63 -4.92 -32.63
N LEU A 243 23.20 -6.11 -32.16
CA LEU A 243 23.28 -7.38 -32.91
C LEU A 243 22.02 -8.24 -32.75
N CYS A 244 20.85 -7.61 -32.69
CA CYS A 244 19.62 -8.33 -32.96
C CYS A 244 19.19 -8.00 -34.38
N ASP A 245 19.21 -9.00 -35.26
CA ASP A 245 18.55 -8.94 -36.57
C ASP A 245 17.14 -8.37 -36.35
N PRO A 246 16.74 -7.29 -37.06
CA PRO A 246 15.43 -6.66 -36.89
C PRO A 246 14.28 -7.66 -36.87
N ARG A 247 14.42 -8.78 -37.59
CA ARG A 247 13.44 -9.88 -37.64
C ARG A 247 13.28 -10.60 -36.30
N VAL A 248 14.38 -10.83 -35.57
CA VAL A 248 14.37 -11.54 -34.27
C VAL A 248 13.81 -10.66 -33.15
N LEU A 249 14.07 -9.35 -33.21
CA LEU A 249 13.45 -8.38 -32.30
C LEU A 249 11.94 -8.27 -32.55
N GLN A 250 11.54 -8.24 -33.81
CA GLN A 250 10.14 -8.22 -34.21
C GLN A 250 9.43 -9.52 -33.78
N GLU A 251 10.00 -10.69 -34.04
CA GLU A 251 9.48 -11.99 -33.59
C GLU A 251 9.37 -12.10 -32.07
N ARG A 252 10.34 -11.56 -31.32
CA ARG A 252 10.33 -11.59 -29.86
C ARG A 252 9.35 -10.59 -29.25
N ASN A 253 9.20 -9.42 -29.86
CA ASN A 253 8.20 -8.43 -29.45
C ASN A 253 6.79 -8.91 -29.80
N GLU A 254 6.60 -9.55 -30.95
CA GLU A 254 5.35 -10.23 -31.34
C GLU A 254 5.05 -11.40 -30.41
N ALA A 255 6.04 -12.22 -30.04
CA ALA A 255 5.86 -13.30 -29.06
C ALA A 255 5.51 -12.75 -27.67
N GLY A 256 6.14 -11.64 -27.24
CA GLY A 256 5.81 -10.95 -26.00
C GLY A 256 4.41 -10.36 -26.00
N ARG A 257 3.98 -9.72 -27.10
CA ARG A 257 2.62 -9.20 -27.29
C ARG A 257 1.59 -10.34 -27.29
N LYS A 258 1.86 -11.43 -28.02
CA LYS A 258 1.00 -12.63 -28.04
C LYS A 258 0.86 -13.27 -26.67
N LEU A 259 1.92 -13.33 -25.87
CA LEU A 259 1.85 -13.84 -24.49
C LEU A 259 0.98 -12.97 -23.59
N VAL A 260 1.07 -11.64 -23.70
CA VAL A 260 0.22 -10.71 -22.92
C VAL A 260 -1.24 -10.80 -23.37
N GLU A 261 -1.51 -10.87 -24.68
CA GLU A 261 -2.85 -11.07 -25.20
C GLU A 261 -3.45 -12.41 -24.77
N GLN A 262 -2.63 -13.46 -24.73
CA GLN A 262 -3.05 -14.80 -24.31
C GLN A 262 -3.35 -14.85 -22.81
N ASP A 263 -2.55 -14.18 -21.97
CA ASP A 263 -2.79 -14.08 -20.52
C ASP A 263 -4.05 -13.24 -20.21
N GLU A 264 -4.30 -12.17 -20.98
CA GLU A 264 -5.54 -11.39 -20.90
C GLU A 264 -6.77 -12.19 -21.33
N LEU A 265 -6.66 -12.99 -22.39
CA LEU A 265 -7.73 -13.87 -22.87
C LEU A 265 -8.02 -14.98 -21.86
N ASP A 266 -6.99 -15.59 -21.28
CA ASP A 266 -7.14 -16.62 -20.25
C ASP A 266 -7.78 -16.06 -18.98
N SER A 267 -7.41 -14.84 -18.56
CA SER A 267 -8.05 -14.15 -17.43
C SER A 267 -9.54 -13.88 -17.70
N ARG A 268 -9.89 -13.36 -18.88
CA ARG A 268 -11.30 -13.10 -19.24
C ARG A 268 -12.11 -14.39 -19.33
N GLN A 269 -11.53 -15.46 -19.85
CA GLN A 269 -12.18 -16.77 -19.91
C GLN A 269 -12.44 -17.36 -18.52
N GLN A 270 -11.52 -17.13 -17.57
CA GLN A 270 -11.73 -17.47 -16.16
C GLN A 270 -12.87 -16.64 -15.54
N ASP A 271 -12.93 -15.33 -15.80
CA ASP A 271 -13.99 -14.46 -15.30
C ASP A 271 -15.37 -14.84 -15.84
N ILE A 272 -15.47 -15.19 -17.14
CA ILE A 272 -16.70 -15.72 -17.74
C ILE A 272 -17.12 -17.04 -17.06
N THR A 273 -16.15 -17.90 -16.73
CA THR A 273 -16.42 -19.19 -16.09
C THR A 273 -16.92 -19.00 -14.65
N LEU A 274 -16.29 -18.12 -13.89
CA LEU A 274 -16.70 -17.74 -12.54
C LEU A 274 -18.08 -17.07 -12.53
N GLY A 275 -18.34 -16.18 -13.50
CA GLY A 275 -19.65 -15.55 -13.65
C GLY A 275 -20.75 -16.56 -13.97
N ARG A 276 -20.49 -17.57 -14.82
CA ARG A 276 -21.45 -18.66 -15.10
C ARG A 276 -21.77 -19.49 -13.85
N GLN A 277 -20.75 -19.81 -13.04
CA GLN A 277 -20.94 -20.48 -11.75
C GLN A 277 -21.75 -19.61 -10.78
N LEU A 278 -21.49 -18.30 -10.74
CA LEU A 278 -22.23 -17.36 -9.91
C LEU A 278 -23.70 -17.24 -10.31
N THR A 279 -23.99 -17.26 -11.62
CA THR A 279 -25.36 -17.30 -12.16
C THR A 279 -26.12 -18.55 -11.71
N GLN A 280 -25.47 -19.73 -11.73
CA GLN A 280 -26.06 -20.98 -11.21
C GLN A 280 -26.35 -20.89 -9.71
N LEU A 281 -25.43 -20.34 -8.92
CA LEU A 281 -25.63 -20.13 -7.48
C LEU A 281 -26.78 -19.14 -7.18
N TYR A 282 -26.95 -18.09 -7.99
CA TYR A 282 -28.06 -17.16 -7.83
C TYR A 282 -29.40 -17.77 -8.26
N GLU A 283 -29.41 -18.68 -9.24
CA GLU A 283 -30.59 -19.45 -9.62
C GLU A 283 -31.04 -20.38 -8.48
N GLU A 284 -30.12 -21.16 -7.91
CA GLU A 284 -30.38 -22.06 -6.79
C GLU A 284 -30.91 -21.33 -5.54
N ARG A 285 -30.50 -20.08 -5.35
CA ARG A 285 -30.93 -19.22 -4.23
C ARG A 285 -32.15 -18.35 -4.54
N GLY A 286 -32.74 -18.45 -5.74
CA GLY A 286 -33.93 -17.69 -6.14
C GLY A 286 -33.70 -16.19 -6.34
N MET A 287 -32.45 -15.74 -6.48
CA MET A 287 -32.05 -14.33 -6.56
C MET A 287 -32.11 -13.78 -8.01
N LYS A 288 -33.32 -13.72 -8.58
CA LYS A 288 -33.56 -13.43 -10.01
C LYS A 288 -32.96 -12.10 -10.51
N LYS A 289 -33.05 -11.03 -9.71
CA LYS A 289 -32.58 -9.68 -10.12
C LYS A 289 -31.05 -9.58 -10.21
N GLN A 290 -30.34 -10.30 -9.35
CA GLN A 290 -28.88 -10.37 -9.36
C GLN A 290 -28.39 -11.29 -10.48
N LYS A 291 -29.09 -12.40 -10.71
CA LYS A 291 -28.86 -13.30 -11.85
C LYS A 291 -28.94 -12.57 -13.19
N GLU A 292 -30.02 -11.86 -13.46
CA GLU A 292 -30.22 -11.12 -14.72
C GLU A 292 -29.11 -10.08 -14.98
N ARG A 293 -28.62 -9.41 -13.92
CA ARG A 293 -27.51 -8.45 -14.04
C ARG A 293 -26.20 -9.11 -14.45
N ILE A 294 -25.89 -10.27 -13.86
CA ILE A 294 -24.67 -11.02 -14.19
C ILE A 294 -24.79 -11.64 -15.58
N GLU A 295 -25.95 -12.15 -15.96
CA GLU A 295 -26.19 -12.69 -17.31
C GLU A 295 -26.05 -11.63 -18.40
N GLN A 296 -26.55 -10.42 -18.18
CA GLN A 296 -26.36 -9.29 -19.11
C GLN A 296 -24.89 -8.90 -19.25
N SER A 297 -24.16 -8.85 -18.13
CA SER A 297 -22.71 -8.58 -18.14
C SER A 297 -21.94 -9.66 -18.89
N LEU A 298 -22.24 -10.94 -18.62
CA LEU A 298 -21.60 -12.08 -19.28
C LEU A 298 -21.87 -12.10 -20.78
N LYS A 299 -23.10 -11.78 -21.20
CA LYS A 299 -23.47 -11.73 -22.60
C LYS A 299 -22.63 -10.69 -23.36
N TYR A 300 -22.52 -9.48 -22.80
CA TYR A 300 -21.68 -8.43 -23.37
C TYR A 300 -20.20 -8.85 -23.46
N GLU A 301 -19.70 -9.52 -22.44
CA GLU A 301 -18.30 -9.96 -22.36
C GLU A 301 -17.99 -11.13 -23.30
N THR A 302 -18.93 -12.05 -23.51
CA THR A 302 -18.84 -13.10 -24.53
C THR A 302 -18.92 -12.54 -25.95
N GLU A 303 -19.84 -11.61 -26.21
CA GLU A 303 -19.98 -10.97 -27.52
C GLU A 303 -18.73 -10.14 -27.87
N ALA A 304 -18.19 -9.37 -26.92
CA ALA A 304 -16.95 -8.62 -27.09
C ALA A 304 -15.72 -9.54 -27.32
N THR A 305 -15.70 -10.72 -26.72
CA THR A 305 -14.61 -11.70 -26.91
C THR A 305 -14.72 -12.38 -28.29
N GLU A 306 -15.93 -12.73 -28.73
CA GLU A 306 -16.20 -13.27 -30.07
C GLU A 306 -15.89 -12.24 -31.17
N GLU A 307 -16.30 -10.98 -31.01
CA GLU A 307 -15.99 -9.90 -31.97
C GLU A 307 -14.48 -9.64 -32.08
N ARG A 308 -13.75 -9.68 -30.96
CA ARG A 308 -12.28 -9.51 -30.95
C ARG A 308 -11.55 -10.69 -31.58
N SER A 309 -12.07 -11.91 -31.41
CA SER A 309 -11.57 -13.11 -32.09
C SER A 309 -11.73 -13.01 -33.61
N LEU A 310 -12.90 -12.56 -34.07
CA LEU A 310 -13.21 -12.36 -35.49
C LEU A 310 -12.35 -11.26 -36.13
N LEU A 311 -12.03 -10.20 -35.39
CA LEU A 311 -11.13 -9.13 -35.85
C LEU A 311 -9.69 -9.63 -36.06
N SER A 312 -9.20 -10.56 -35.22
CA SER A 312 -7.84 -11.12 -35.35
C SER A 312 -7.67 -12.09 -36.53
N GLU A 313 -8.76 -12.71 -37.00
CA GLU A 313 -8.78 -13.72 -38.07
C GLU A 313 -9.18 -13.19 -39.46
N THR A 314 -9.16 -11.87 -39.69
CA THR A 314 -9.55 -11.32 -41.00
C THR A 314 -8.44 -11.52 -42.06
N ASP A 315 -8.53 -12.62 -42.82
CA ASP A 315 -7.78 -12.85 -44.06
C ASP A 315 -8.55 -12.23 -45.24
N PHE A 316 -8.08 -11.09 -45.77
CA PHE A 316 -8.74 -10.42 -46.88
C PHE A 316 -8.54 -11.16 -48.22
N ARG A 317 -7.62 -12.13 -48.28
CA ARG A 317 -7.39 -12.97 -49.47
C ARG A 317 -8.40 -14.09 -49.61
N SER A 318 -9.14 -14.41 -48.56
CA SER A 318 -10.23 -15.39 -48.56
C SER A 318 -11.42 -14.86 -47.76
N PRO A 319 -12.07 -13.77 -48.22
CA PRO A 319 -13.08 -13.09 -47.43
C PRO A 319 -14.34 -13.95 -47.31
N THR A 320 -14.93 -13.99 -46.11
CA THR A 320 -16.21 -14.67 -45.90
C THR A 320 -17.35 -13.90 -46.57
N THR A 321 -18.44 -14.59 -46.90
CA THR A 321 -19.62 -14.02 -47.59
C THR A 321 -20.19 -12.77 -46.88
N ARG A 322 -20.09 -12.72 -45.55
CA ARG A 322 -20.53 -11.58 -44.75
C ARG A 322 -19.61 -10.35 -44.94
N MET A 323 -18.30 -10.56 -44.98
CA MET A 323 -17.31 -9.50 -45.19
C MET A 323 -17.46 -8.84 -46.57
N VAL A 324 -17.74 -9.64 -47.61
CA VAL A 324 -17.96 -9.13 -48.97
C VAL A 324 -19.22 -8.26 -49.03
N LEU A 325 -20.29 -8.64 -48.31
CA LEU A 325 -21.53 -7.87 -48.26
C LEU A 325 -21.36 -6.54 -47.51
N ASP A 326 -20.71 -6.58 -46.34
CA ASP A 326 -20.50 -5.38 -45.51
C ASP A 326 -19.55 -4.39 -46.20
N ALA A 327 -18.46 -4.87 -46.80
CA ALA A 327 -17.53 -4.02 -47.56
C ALA A 327 -18.19 -3.37 -48.78
N LYS A 328 -19.04 -4.12 -49.50
CA LYS A 328 -19.79 -3.60 -50.64
C LYS A 328 -20.78 -2.51 -50.22
N HIS A 329 -21.38 -2.62 -49.04
CA HIS A 329 -22.27 -1.59 -48.48
C HIS A 329 -21.51 -0.32 -48.07
N MET A 330 -20.21 -0.44 -47.80
CA MET A 330 -19.29 0.68 -47.54
C MET A 330 -18.58 1.19 -48.82
N GLY A 331 -18.93 0.64 -49.99
CA GLY A 331 -18.36 1.06 -51.28
C GLY A 331 -16.99 0.48 -51.60
N VAL A 332 -16.57 -0.58 -50.90
CA VAL A 332 -15.29 -1.27 -51.08
C VAL A 332 -15.52 -2.66 -51.69
N ASP A 333 -14.83 -2.99 -52.79
CA ASP A 333 -14.98 -4.28 -53.46
C ASP A 333 -13.87 -5.26 -53.07
N LEU A 334 -14.19 -6.23 -52.21
CA LEU A 334 -13.27 -7.27 -51.76
C LEU A 334 -13.04 -8.39 -52.79
N THR A 335 -13.68 -8.33 -53.97
CA THR A 335 -13.40 -9.25 -55.08
C THR A 335 -12.33 -8.72 -56.04
N ASP A 336 -11.99 -7.43 -55.93
CA ASP A 336 -10.89 -6.82 -56.68
C ASP A 336 -9.53 -7.13 -56.03
N PRO A 337 -8.61 -7.80 -56.76
CA PRO A 337 -7.30 -8.16 -56.23
C PRO A 337 -6.46 -6.97 -55.77
N GLN A 338 -6.61 -5.80 -56.40
CA GLN A 338 -5.83 -4.60 -56.03
C GLN A 338 -6.33 -4.00 -54.71
N THR A 339 -7.65 -3.96 -54.52
CA THR A 339 -8.28 -3.52 -53.27
C THR A 339 -7.89 -4.42 -52.10
N VAL A 340 -7.90 -5.75 -52.30
CA VAL A 340 -7.43 -6.72 -51.29
C VAL A 340 -5.95 -6.51 -50.96
N GLU A 341 -5.10 -6.27 -51.95
CA GLU A 341 -3.66 -6.05 -51.74
C GLU A 341 -3.38 -4.74 -50.95
N ILE A 342 -4.17 -3.69 -51.19
CA ILE A 342 -4.08 -2.42 -50.45
C ILE A 342 -4.53 -2.61 -49.00
N LEU A 343 -5.63 -3.34 -48.76
CA LEU A 343 -6.13 -3.60 -47.40
C LEU A 343 -5.16 -4.47 -46.58
N GLU A 344 -4.52 -5.46 -47.20
CA GLU A 344 -3.46 -6.25 -46.55
C GLU A 344 -2.22 -5.41 -46.22
N LYS A 345 -1.83 -4.47 -47.11
CA LYS A 345 -0.73 -3.53 -46.83
C LYS A 345 -1.08 -2.53 -45.73
N LEU A 346 -2.34 -2.09 -45.67
CA LEU A 346 -2.84 -1.21 -44.60
C LEU A 346 -2.94 -1.94 -43.26
N LYS A 347 -3.33 -3.22 -43.26
CA LYS A 347 -3.28 -4.09 -42.06
C LYS A 347 -1.85 -4.18 -41.53
N ALA A 348 -0.88 -4.45 -42.40
CA ALA A 348 0.54 -4.50 -42.04
C ALA A 348 1.12 -3.13 -41.60
N ALA A 349 0.53 -2.01 -42.05
CA ALA A 349 0.95 -0.66 -41.68
C ALA A 349 0.27 -0.12 -40.41
N GLY A 350 -0.97 -0.53 -40.12
CA GLY A 350 -1.69 -0.18 -38.89
C GLY A 350 -1.04 -0.78 -37.63
N ASP A 351 -0.41 -1.94 -37.77
CA ASP A 351 0.43 -2.54 -36.72
C ASP A 351 1.73 -1.74 -36.45
N LEU A 352 2.09 -0.81 -37.35
CA LEU A 352 3.25 0.06 -37.26
C LEU A 352 2.98 1.41 -36.57
N GLU A 353 1.73 1.90 -36.56
CA GLU A 353 1.37 3.22 -35.99
C GLU A 353 0.82 3.17 -34.54
N LEU A 354 0.57 1.98 -34.00
CA LEU A 354 0.21 1.77 -32.58
C LEU A 354 1.37 1.21 -31.72
N ALA A 355 2.59 1.19 -32.26
CA ALA A 355 3.84 0.96 -31.52
C ALA A 355 4.49 2.30 -31.13
#